data_AF-A0A351X649-F1
#
_entry.id   AF-A0A351X649-F1
#
_cell.length_a   1.000
_cell.length_b   1.000
_cell.length_c   1.000
_cell.angle_alpha   90.00
_cell.angle_beta   90.00
_cell.angle_gamma   90.00
#
_symmetry.space_group_name_H-M   'P 1'
#
loop_
_entity.id
_entity.type
_entity.pdbx_description
1 polymer ?
#
loop_
_entity_poly.entity_id
_entity_poly.type
_entity_poly.pdbx_seq_one_letter_code
_entity_poly.pdbx_strand_id
1 'polypeptide(L)'
;MQTVEELSQFIETPTHVCGEMTAAERQILARKRKNVLLASPAASLRRSSFLAEIAWRRWKTGKLDDVISLAPIYLPTREAIPG
;
A
#
# COMPACT_ATOMS: atom_id res chain seq x y z
N MET A 1 1.02 -9.57 -11.71
CA MET A 1 0.58 -8.25 -11.22
C MET A 1 -0.93 -8.34 -11.15
N GLN A 2 -1.53 -8.10 -9.98
CA GLN A 2 -3.00 -8.11 -9.86
C GLN A 2 -3.58 -6.83 -10.44
N THR A 3 -4.72 -6.91 -11.13
CA THR A 3 -5.43 -5.73 -11.63
C THR A 3 -6.37 -5.14 -10.58
N VAL A 4 -6.89 -3.94 -10.82
CA VAL A 4 -7.82 -3.30 -9.88
C VAL A 4 -9.19 -4.01 -9.84
N GLU A 5 -9.59 -4.65 -10.94
CA GLU A 5 -10.80 -5.46 -11.04
C GLU A 5 -10.68 -6.71 -10.18
N GLU A 6 -9.55 -7.40 -10.26
CA GLU A 6 -9.24 -8.55 -9.42
C GLU A 6 -9.25 -8.14 -7.94
N LEU A 7 -8.56 -7.03 -7.60
CA LEU A 7 -8.57 -6.49 -6.23
C LEU A 7 -10.00 -6.18 -5.74
N SER A 8 -10.83 -5.57 -6.60
CA SER A 8 -12.22 -5.25 -6.26
C SER A 8 -13.04 -6.51 -5.94
N GLN A 9 -12.77 -7.64 -6.61
CA GLN A 9 -13.41 -8.93 -6.32
C GLN A 9 -12.99 -9.45 -4.94
N PHE A 10 -11.70 -9.38 -4.59
CA PHE A 10 -11.17 -9.84 -3.29
C PHE A 10 -11.69 -9.08 -2.06
N ILE A 11 -12.16 -7.83 -2.20
CA ILE A 11 -12.59 -7.01 -1.05
C ILE A 11 -14.01 -7.40 -0.58
N GLU A 12 -14.14 -8.39 0.28
CA GLU A 12 -15.44 -8.89 0.76
C GLU A 12 -15.95 -8.19 2.03
N THR A 13 -15.08 -7.51 2.77
CA THR A 13 -15.39 -6.80 4.03
C THR A 13 -15.09 -5.31 3.94
N PRO A 14 -15.62 -4.47 4.86
CA PRO A 14 -15.22 -3.06 4.98
C PRO A 14 -13.70 -2.92 5.07
N THR A 15 -13.12 -2.26 4.08
CA THR A 15 -11.67 -2.19 3.83
C THR A 15 -11.30 -0.77 3.44
N HIS A 16 -10.25 -0.25 4.08
CA HIS A 16 -9.69 1.05 3.75
C HIS A 16 -8.61 0.90 2.67
N VAL A 17 -8.77 1.60 1.54
CA VAL A 17 -7.86 1.49 0.39
C VAL A 17 -7.13 2.81 0.19
N CYS A 18 -5.81 2.76 0.19
CA CYS A 18 -4.90 3.89 0.00
C CYS A 18 -3.82 3.56 -1.04
N GLY A 19 -3.12 4.59 -1.52
CA GLY A 19 -2.03 4.45 -2.49
C GLY A 19 -2.33 5.17 -3.80
N GLU A 20 -1.37 5.05 -4.73
CA GLU A 20 -1.43 5.64 -6.06
C GLU A 20 -2.39 4.83 -6.93
N MET A 21 -3.40 5.52 -7.47
CA MET A 21 -4.40 4.98 -8.37
C MET A 21 -4.77 6.06 -9.38
N THR A 22 -4.99 5.66 -10.63
CA THR A 22 -5.60 6.51 -11.64
C THR A 22 -7.06 6.81 -11.29
N ALA A 23 -7.63 7.84 -11.94
CA ALA A 23 -9.04 8.17 -11.78
C ALA A 23 -9.97 7.00 -12.16
N ALA A 24 -9.62 6.25 -13.21
CA ALA A 24 -10.38 5.10 -13.68
C ALA A 24 -10.37 3.95 -12.65
N GLU A 25 -9.19 3.60 -12.13
CA GLU A 25 -9.04 2.58 -11.09
C GLU A 25 -9.80 2.95 -9.81
N ARG A 26 -9.70 4.22 -9.41
CA ARG A 26 -10.44 4.74 -8.26
C ARG A 26 -11.94 4.65 -8.46
N GLN A 27 -12.43 4.88 -9.68
CA GLN A 27 -13.86 4.75 -10.01
C GLN A 27 -14.33 3.29 -9.95
N ILE A 28 -13.50 2.33 -10.38
CA ILE A 28 -13.83 0.90 -10.30
C ILE A 28 -14.02 0.48 -8.85
N LEU A 29 -13.09 0.82 -7.97
CA LEU A 29 -13.18 0.49 -6.53
C LEU A 29 -14.32 1.24 -5.83
N ALA A 30 -14.60 2.49 -6.23
CA ALA A 30 -15.69 3.29 -5.68
C ALA A 30 -17.08 2.69 -5.93
N ARG A 31 -17.25 1.79 -6.91
CA ARG A 31 -18.54 1.10 -7.14
C ARG A 31 -18.94 0.19 -5.97
N LYS A 32 -17.98 -0.34 -5.21
CA LYS A 32 -18.21 -1.23 -4.06
C LYS A 32 -18.42 -0.46 -2.76
N ARG A 33 -19.32 0.55 -2.77
CA ARG A 33 -19.49 1.58 -1.73
C ARG A 33 -19.68 1.08 -0.29
N LYS A 34 -20.18 -0.14 -0.09
CA LYS A 34 -20.36 -0.72 1.25
C LYS A 34 -19.06 -1.26 1.85
N ASN A 35 -18.14 -1.71 1.01
CA ASN A 35 -16.94 -2.43 1.44
C ASN A 35 -15.66 -1.64 1.19
N VAL A 36 -15.67 -0.64 0.31
CA VAL A 36 -14.47 0.13 -0.01
C VAL A 36 -14.59 1.56 0.52
N LEU A 37 -13.71 1.89 1.46
CA LEU A 37 -13.46 3.26 1.88
C LEU A 37 -12.17 3.76 1.22
N LEU A 38 -12.28 4.61 0.20
CA LEU A 38 -11.11 5.19 -0.47
C LEU A 38 -10.52 6.32 0.37
N ALA A 39 -9.20 6.26 0.60
CA ALA A 39 -8.46 7.33 1.23
C ALA A 39 -8.56 8.64 0.41
N SER A 40 -8.41 9.77 1.10
CA SER A 40 -8.26 11.06 0.43
C SER A 40 -6.95 11.09 -0.38
N PRO A 41 -6.84 11.91 -1.44
CA PRO A 41 -5.59 12.03 -2.19
C PRO A 41 -4.38 12.35 -1.30
N ALA A 42 -4.56 13.20 -0.29
CA ALA A 42 -3.52 13.50 0.68
C ALA A 42 -3.08 12.25 1.47
N ALA A 43 -4.04 11.44 1.95
CA ALA A 43 -3.76 10.21 2.69
C ALA A 43 -3.21 9.06 1.81
N SER A 44 -3.28 9.18 0.48
CA SER A 44 -2.67 8.22 -0.46
C SER A 44 -1.19 8.47 -0.74
N LEU A 45 -0.62 9.59 -0.30
CA LEU A 45 0.78 9.94 -0.57
C LEU A 45 1.75 9.06 0.24
N ARG A 46 2.80 8.55 -0.42
CA ARG A 46 3.94 7.89 0.24
C ARG A 46 4.77 8.92 1.00
N ARG A 47 4.64 8.98 2.34
CA ARG A 47 5.34 9.92 3.22
C ARG A 47 6.00 9.21 4.39
N SER A 48 7.24 9.60 4.71
CA SER A 48 8.02 9.05 5.82
C SER A 48 7.36 9.26 7.18
N SER A 49 6.55 10.31 7.33
CA SER A 49 5.81 10.59 8.56
C SER A 49 4.88 9.45 8.98
N PHE A 50 4.24 8.75 8.03
CA PHE A 50 3.39 7.59 8.34
C PHE A 50 4.22 6.44 8.92
N LEU A 51 5.40 6.18 8.36
CA LEU A 51 6.31 5.16 8.88
C LEU A 51 6.82 5.52 10.27
N ALA A 52 7.15 6.79 10.51
CA ALA A 52 7.59 7.26 11.82
C ALA A 52 6.49 7.08 12.89
N GLU A 53 5.23 7.39 12.56
CA GLU A 53 4.11 7.18 13.49
C GLU A 53 3.89 5.69 13.80
N ILE A 54 3.94 4.82 12.78
CA ILE A 54 3.85 3.37 12.97
C ILE A 54 5.01 2.87 13.85
N ALA A 55 6.23 3.31 13.58
CA ALA A 55 7.41 2.93 14.35
C ALA A 55 7.29 3.36 15.82
N TRP A 56 6.80 4.58 16.09
CA TRP A 56 6.55 5.07 17.44
C TRP A 56 5.57 4.19 18.22
N ARG A 57 4.44 3.83 17.59
CA ARG A 57 3.43 2.94 18.21
C ARG A 57 4.01 1.55 18.50
N ARG A 58 4.81 0.99 17.59
CA ARG A 58 5.48 -0.31 17.77
C ARG A 58 6.49 -0.25 18.92
N TRP A 59 7.32 0.78 18.97
CA TRP A 59 8.31 0.99 20.04
C TRP A 59 7.64 1.06 21.42
N LYS A 60 6.57 1.85 21.56
CA LYS A 60 5.79 1.98 22.81
C LYS A 60 5.17 0.66 23.29
N THR A 61 4.98 -0.32 22.41
CA THR A 61 4.39 -1.64 22.73
C THR A 61 5.43 -2.76 22.81
N GLY A 62 6.73 -2.42 22.83
CA GLY A 62 7.83 -3.39 22.93
C GLY A 62 8.05 -4.22 21.65
N LYS A 63 7.41 -3.86 20.54
CA LYS A 63 7.55 -4.54 19.24
C LYS A 63 8.79 -4.02 18.50
N LEU A 64 9.95 -4.50 18.89
CA LEU A 64 11.24 -4.18 18.28
C LEU A 64 11.63 -5.28 17.28
N ASP A 65 12.22 -4.87 16.16
CA ASP A 65 12.77 -5.79 15.15
C ASP A 65 14.28 -5.95 15.36
N ASP A 66 14.83 -7.12 15.00
CA ASP A 66 16.28 -7.30 14.93
C ASP A 66 16.85 -6.49 13.77
N VAL A 67 17.77 -5.58 14.07
CA VAL A 67 18.38 -4.66 13.10
C VAL A 67 19.07 -5.43 11.96
N ILE A 68 19.65 -6.59 12.25
CA ILE A 68 20.35 -7.41 11.24
C ILE A 68 19.36 -7.97 10.21
N SER A 69 18.13 -8.28 10.64
CA SER A 69 17.07 -8.80 9.77
C SER A 69 16.46 -7.77 8.82
N LEU A 70 16.68 -6.46 9.06
CA LEU A 70 16.10 -5.36 8.28
C LEU A 70 16.93 -5.09 7.00
N ALA A 71 16.94 -6.03 6.07
CA ALA A 71 17.55 -5.85 4.75
C ALA A 71 16.52 -5.33 3.73
N PRO A 72 16.85 -4.31 2.91
CA PRO A 72 15.99 -3.93 1.78
C PRO A 72 15.86 -5.07 0.77
N ILE A 73 14.64 -5.34 0.32
CA ILE A 73 14.39 -6.29 -0.77
C ILE A 73 14.47 -5.50 -2.09
N TYR A 74 15.62 -5.58 -2.75
CA TYR A 74 15.78 -5.04 -4.10
C TYR A 74 15.23 -6.04 -5.12
N LEU A 75 14.31 -5.59 -5.96
CA LEU A 75 13.89 -6.35 -7.14
C LEU A 75 15.02 -6.30 -8.17
N PRO A 76 15.55 -7.44 -8.63
CA PRO A 76 16.52 -7.44 -9.72
C PRO A 76 15.83 -6.93 -10.99
N THR A 77 16.38 -5.88 -11.58
CA THR A 77 16.02 -5.44 -12.94
C THR A 77 16.41 -6.55 -13.90
N ARG A 78 15.47 -7.16 -14.63
CA ARG A 78 15.83 -8.07 -15.72
C ARG A 78 16.69 -7.31 -16.75
N GLU A 79 17.86 -7.86 -17.06
CA GLU A 79 18.85 -7.41 -18.07
C GLU A 79 18.20 -7.03 -19.41
N ALA A 80 18.79 -6.23 -20.31
CA ALA A 80 19.82 -5.18 -20.34
C ALA A 80 19.51 -4.45 -21.66
N ILE A 81 19.60 -3.12 -21.71
CA ILE A 81 19.40 -2.39 -22.97
C ILE A 81 20.58 -2.76 -23.89
N PRO A 82 20.37 -3.37 -25.06
CA PRO A 82 21.45 -3.59 -26.02
C PRO A 82 21.99 -2.24 -26.47
N GLY A 83 23.32 -2.08 -26.40
CA GLY A 83 24.04 -0.93 -26.93
C GLY A 83 24.08 -0.91 -28.45
#